data_AF-A0A8J2YCU1-F1
#
_entry.id   AF-A0A8J2YCU1-F1
#
_cell.length_a   1.000
_cell.length_b   1.000
_cell.length_c   1.000
_cell.angle_alpha   90.00
_cell.angle_beta   90.00
_cell.angle_gamma   90.00
#
_symmetry.space_group_name_H-M   'P 1'
#
loop_
_entity.id
_entity.type
_entity.pdbx_description
1 polymer ?
#
loop_
_entity_poly.entity_id
_entity_poly.type
_entity_poly.pdbx_seq_one_letter_code
_entity_poly.pdbx_strand_id
1 'polypeptide(L)'
;METPKLYEAEEIPLEEKIMTAKIFDISGAGWTWYVVEAEEKDGDVVFFGYVKGFEEEWGYLKKVEFNGIPAIERDLHWTKKKFNEIDKI
;
A
#
# COMPACT_ATOMS: atom_id res chain seq x y z
N MET A 1 -0.31 2.37 -14.39
CA MET A 1 -1.27 2.08 -13.30
C MET A 1 -1.77 3.43 -12.84
N GLU A 2 -3.05 3.75 -13.05
CA GLU A 2 -3.61 5.00 -12.51
C GLU A 2 -3.79 4.83 -11.00
N THR A 3 -2.96 5.52 -10.23
CA THR A 3 -3.04 5.64 -8.78
C THR A 3 -3.07 7.14 -8.48
N PRO A 4 -4.04 7.63 -7.68
CA PRO A 4 -4.06 9.02 -7.23
C PRO A 4 -2.73 9.43 -6.60
N LYS A 5 -2.35 10.70 -6.77
CA LYS A 5 -1.20 11.26 -6.04
C LYS A 5 -1.54 11.39 -4.57
N LEU A 6 -0.51 11.64 -3.76
CA LEU A 6 -0.70 11.89 -2.33
C LEU A 6 -1.69 13.04 -2.13
N TYR A 7 -2.61 12.84 -1.19
CA TYR A 7 -3.69 13.76 -0.82
C TYR A 7 -4.84 13.90 -1.83
N GLU A 8 -4.78 13.29 -3.03
CA GLU A 8 -5.86 13.39 -4.03
C GLU A 8 -7.10 12.55 -3.67
N ALA A 9 -6.97 11.57 -2.78
CA ALA A 9 -8.06 10.72 -2.32
C ALA A 9 -8.57 11.10 -0.92
N GLU A 10 -8.14 12.21 -0.30
CA GLU A 10 -8.51 12.56 1.09
C GLU A 10 -10.03 12.64 1.31
N GLU A 11 -10.73 13.34 0.42
CA GLU A 11 -12.18 13.56 0.47
C GLU A 11 -13.00 12.29 0.18
N ILE A 12 -12.38 11.22 -0.31
CA ILE A 12 -13.05 9.94 -0.56
C ILE A 12 -13.29 9.25 0.79
N PRO A 13 -14.54 8.87 1.14
CA PRO A 13 -14.83 8.13 2.36
C PRO A 13 -13.96 6.87 2.48
N LEU A 14 -13.53 6.54 3.70
CA LEU A 14 -12.59 5.44 3.96
C LEU A 14 -12.99 4.12 3.27
N GLU A 15 -14.27 3.76 3.37
CA GLU A 15 -14.84 2.53 2.80
C GLU A 15 -14.83 2.50 1.27
N GLU A 16 -14.81 3.66 0.63
CA GLU A 16 -14.84 3.82 -0.83
C GLU A 16 -13.46 4.03 -1.44
N LYS A 17 -12.42 4.23 -0.62
CA LYS A 17 -11.04 4.36 -1.11
C LYS A 17 -10.67 3.10 -1.92
N ILE A 18 -10.11 3.32 -3.10
CA ILE A 18 -9.75 2.24 -4.04
C ILE A 18 -8.33 1.76 -3.73
N MET A 19 -8.19 0.48 -3.39
CA MET A 19 -6.90 -0.18 -3.21
C MET A 19 -6.32 -0.49 -4.59
N THR A 20 -5.42 0.35 -5.05
CA THR A 20 -4.85 0.31 -6.40
C THR A 20 -3.75 -0.74 -6.56
N ALA A 21 -3.00 -1.03 -5.50
CA ALA A 21 -2.01 -2.10 -5.42
C ALA A 21 -2.08 -2.83 -4.08
N LYS A 22 -1.56 -4.05 -4.07
CA LYS A 22 -1.17 -4.77 -2.86
C LYS A 22 0.33 -5.03 -2.92
N ILE A 23 1.01 -4.69 -1.84
CA ILE A 23 2.44 -4.88 -1.61
C ILE A 23 2.57 -5.73 -0.35
N PHE A 24 3.52 -6.65 -0.31
CA PHE A 24 3.75 -7.49 0.86
C PHE A 24 5.23 -7.65 1.15
N ASP A 25 5.54 -7.83 2.43
CA ASP A 25 6.88 -8.10 2.91
C ASP A 25 7.27 -9.55 2.61
N ILE A 26 8.47 -9.74 2.07
CA ILE A 26 9.07 -11.05 1.80
C ILE A 26 10.18 -11.40 2.81
N SER A 27 10.51 -10.52 3.77
CA SER A 27 11.50 -10.81 4.82
C SER A 27 10.97 -11.77 5.89
N GLY A 28 9.65 -11.98 5.93
CA GLY A 28 8.98 -12.91 6.85
C GLY A 28 8.32 -12.23 8.05
N ALA A 29 8.28 -10.90 8.08
CA ALA A 29 7.55 -10.15 9.09
C ALA A 29 6.02 -10.18 8.85
N GLY A 30 5.58 -10.60 7.66
CA GLY A 30 4.17 -10.85 7.35
C GLY A 30 3.34 -9.59 7.08
N TRP A 31 3.99 -8.46 6.80
CA TRP A 31 3.32 -7.19 6.56
C TRP A 31 2.70 -7.14 5.17
N THR A 32 1.52 -6.55 5.04
CA THR A 32 0.84 -6.28 3.78
C THR A 32 0.35 -4.84 3.74
N TRP A 33 0.58 -4.16 2.62
CA TRP A 33 0.13 -2.80 2.35
C TRP A 33 -0.82 -2.79 1.17
N TYR A 34 -1.95 -2.10 1.31
CA TYR A 34 -2.91 -1.85 0.25
C TYR A 34 -2.85 -0.36 -0.11
N VAL A 35 -2.35 -0.06 -1.31
CA VAL A 35 -2.00 1.30 -1.74
C VAL A 35 -3.23 2.02 -2.26
N VAL A 36 -3.51 3.22 -1.74
CA VAL A 36 -4.52 4.13 -2.28
C VAL A 36 -3.89 5.21 -3.13
N GLU A 37 -2.76 5.75 -2.67
CA GLU A 37 -2.08 6.87 -3.32
C GLU A 37 -0.60 6.56 -3.52
N ALA A 38 -0.01 7.13 -4.57
CA ALA A 38 1.41 6.97 -4.88
C ALA A 38 1.95 8.23 -5.55
N GLU A 39 3.11 8.71 -5.12
CA GLU A 39 3.80 9.84 -5.74
C GLU A 39 5.31 9.62 -5.74
N GLU A 40 5.97 9.99 -6.84
CA GLU A 40 7.43 10.03 -6.91
C GLU A 40 7.94 11.28 -6.18
N LYS A 41 8.82 11.10 -5.20
CA LYS A 41 9.49 12.15 -4.42
C LYS A 41 10.98 11.82 -4.30
N ASP A 42 11.82 12.76 -4.70
CA ASP A 42 13.29 12.68 -4.54
C ASP A 42 13.93 11.41 -5.15
N GLY A 43 13.34 10.88 -6.24
CA GLY A 43 13.82 9.66 -6.91
C GLY A 43 13.30 8.35 -6.30
N ASP A 44 12.46 8.42 -5.27
CA ASP A 44 11.76 7.28 -4.67
C ASP A 44 10.24 7.40 -4.89
N VAL A 45 9.51 6.28 -4.82
CA VAL A 45 8.05 6.29 -4.80
C VAL A 45 7.54 6.18 -3.37
N VAL A 46 6.75 7.15 -2.95
CA VAL A 46 6.06 7.16 -1.66
C VAL A 46 4.63 6.67 -1.86
N PHE A 47 4.25 5.64 -1.12
CA PHE A 47 2.88 5.11 -1.13
C PHE A 47 2.15 5.53 0.14
N PHE A 48 0.85 5.75 0.04
CA PHE A 48 -0.05 5.87 1.19
C PHE A 48 -1.17 4.86 1.05
N GLY A 49 -1.57 4.25 2.17
CA GLY A 49 -2.65 3.30 2.18
C GLY A 49 -2.82 2.57 3.51
N TYR A 50 -3.51 1.45 3.43
CA TYR A 50 -3.84 0.64 4.60
C TYR A 50 -2.79 -0.44 4.83
N VAL A 51 -2.37 -0.60 6.08
CA VAL A 51 -1.29 -1.47 6.53
C VAL A 51 -1.87 -2.56 7.40
N LYS A 52 -1.47 -3.80 7.12
CA LYS A 52 -1.69 -4.95 7.98
C LYS A 52 -0.35 -5.49 8.43
N GLY A 53 -0.04 -5.33 9.71
CA GLY A 53 1.14 -5.88 10.36
C GLY A 53 0.77 -6.42 11.74
N PHE A 54 1.40 -5.86 12.78
CA PHE A 54 1.02 -6.14 14.17
C PHE A 54 -0.35 -5.54 14.53
N GLU A 55 -0.63 -4.35 14.00
CA GLU A 55 -1.92 -3.68 14.09
C GLU A 55 -2.36 -3.27 12.68
N GLU A 56 -3.66 -2.99 12.53
CA GLU A 56 -4.22 -2.47 11.29
C GLU A 56 -4.26 -0.94 11.34
N GLU A 57 -3.59 -0.27 10.41
CA GLU A 57 -3.45 1.18 10.42
C GLU A 57 -3.45 1.79 9.02
N TRP A 58 -3.56 3.13 8.94
CA TRP A 58 -3.37 3.89 7.70
C TRP A 58 -2.05 4.63 7.77
N GLY A 59 -1.20 4.43 6.78
CA GLY A 59 0.17 4.93 6.85
C GLY A 59 0.88 4.98 5.51
N TYR A 60 2.08 5.55 5.56
CA TYR A 60 2.97 5.64 4.43
C TYR A 60 3.86 4.40 4.34
N LEU A 61 4.10 3.91 3.13
CA LEU A 61 5.09 2.89 2.84
C LEU A 61 6.23 3.51 2.03
N LYS A 62 7.45 3.21 2.47
CA LYS A 62 8.70 3.47 1.76
C LYS A 62 9.43 2.15 1.53
N LYS A 63 10.34 2.10 0.56
CA LYS A 63 11.15 0.93 0.28
C LYS A 63 11.94 0.51 1.53
N VAL A 64 11.77 -0.74 1.95
CA VAL A 64 12.55 -1.37 3.02
C VAL A 64 13.48 -2.41 2.40
N GLU A 65 14.69 -2.54 2.94
CA GLU A 65 15.69 -3.50 2.47
C GLU A 65 16.04 -4.51 3.57
N PHE A 66 16.19 -5.78 3.18
CA PHE A 66 16.65 -6.89 4.01
C PHE A 66 17.94 -7.45 3.41
N ASN A 67 19.05 -7.38 4.15
CA ASN A 67 20.38 -7.73 3.65
C ASN A 67 20.76 -7.02 2.33
N GLY A 68 20.35 -5.77 2.17
CA GLY A 68 20.61 -4.96 0.97
C GLY A 68 19.75 -5.31 -0.25
N ILE A 69 18.72 -6.16 -0.09
CA ILE A 69 17.76 -6.51 -1.13
C ILE A 69 16.40 -5.90 -0.77
N PRO A 70 15.64 -5.32 -1.72
CA PRO A 70 14.28 -4.87 -1.44
C PRO A 70 13.45 -5.99 -0.81
N ALA A 71 12.92 -5.73 0.38
CA ALA A 71 12.16 -6.71 1.17
C ALA A 71 10.66 -6.67 0.89
N ILE A 72 10.23 -5.90 -0.11
CA ILE A 72 8.83 -5.71 -0.48
C ILE A 72 8.60 -6.13 -1.93
N GLU A 73 7.48 -6.79 -2.19
CA GLU A 73 7.07 -7.21 -3.52
C GLU A 73 5.64 -6.76 -3.82
N ARG A 74 5.37 -6.43 -5.09
CA ARG A 74 4.03 -6.10 -5.57
C ARG A 74 3.30 -7.35 -6.04
N ASP A 75 2.06 -7.53 -5.60
CA ASP A 75 1.17 -8.57 -6.10
C ASP A 75 0.72 -8.24 -7.54
N LEU A 76 1.19 -9.03 -8.51
CA LEU A 76 0.87 -8.86 -9.93
C LEU A 76 -0.54 -9.34 -10.30
N HIS A 77 -1.19 -10.14 -9.43
CA HIS A 77 -2.56 -10.61 -9.63
C HIS A 77 -3.59 -9.75 -8.90
N TRP A 78 -3.15 -8.64 -8.28
CA TRP A 78 -4.04 -7.73 -7.58
C TRP A 78 -5.03 -7.05 -8.54
N THR A 79 -6.32 -7.22 -8.25
CA THR A 79 -7.39 -6.44 -8.90
C THR A 79 -7.82 -5.30 -7.98
N LYS A 80 -7.95 -4.09 -8.55
CA LYS A 80 -8.40 -2.91 -7.81
C LYS A 80 -9.77 -3.18 -7.18
N LYS A 81 -9.92 -2.83 -5.90
CA LYS A 81 -11.18 -2.97 -5.15
C LYS A 81 -11.25 -1.98 -4.00
N LYS A 82 -12.45 -1.73 -3.48
CA LYS A 82 -12.69 -0.80 -2.37
C LYS A 82 -12.13 -1.33 -1.05
N PHE A 83 -11.90 -0.42 -0.11
CA PHE A 83 -11.46 -0.77 1.24
C PHE A 83 -12.45 -1.67 2.01
N ASN A 84 -13.75 -1.64 1.69
CA ASN A 84 -14.70 -2.57 2.31
C ASN A 84 -14.69 -3.98 1.69
N GLU A 85 -13.99 -4.19 0.58
CA GLU A 85 -13.86 -5.47 -0.13
C GLU A 85 -12.54 -6.20 0.16
N ILE A 86 -11.70 -5.65 1.05
CA ILE A 86 -10.53 -6.34 1.57
C ILE A 86 -10.90 -7.14 2.81
N ASP A 87 -10.36 -8.35 2.95
CA ASP A 87 -10.60 -9.22 4.10
C ASP A 87 -9.98 -8.58 5.34
N LYS A 88 -10.74 -7.85 6.16
CA LYS A 88 -10.27 -7.32 7.45
C LYS A 88 -10.27 -8.48 8.45
N ILE A 89 -9.21 -8.63 9.24
CA ILE A 89 -9.14 -9.70 10.25
C ILE A 89 -10.04 -9.35 11.42
#